data_AF-A0A970V6X2-F1
#
_entry.id   AF-A0A970V6X2-F1
#
_cell.length_a   1.000
_cell.length_b   1.000
_cell.length_c   1.000
_cell.angle_alpha   90.00
_cell.angle_beta   90.00
_cell.angle_gamma   90.00
#
_symmetry.space_group_name_H-M   'P 1'
#
loop_
_entity.id
_entity.type
_entity.pdbx_description
1 polymer ?
#
loop_
_entity_poly.entity_id
_entity_poly.type
_entity_poly.pdbx_seq_one_letter_code
_entity_poly.pdbx_strand_id
1 'polypeptide(L)'
;MSNNASHRVVLSGLLVAIGLLLPYFTAHAFGIPGIVLLPMHLPVFLIGLLCGPMYGALGGLIIPFLSSLLTGMPPFFPMLPIMLGELFTYGFVSGFLYYKVRIPLYPTIVISMLCGRVIYGLIFAVLLRFNNGVLQALSVTGALIEGIPGIIIQLLLLPVIVSFAHRHFQFNTEIKTLSLEKAKQMIKDGKASCVIIKNDKIIRTLSGQGVSPLLLIYENEPEILQGAFVVDKVIGKAAAILLVLGGAKGVYGLIMSAAARDYLGAHGYQVNFGKIINSIVNRTGDGMCPLENSVLDIDNPEIGYHMLKETLKRLRSVG
;
A
#
# COMPACT_ATOMS: atom_id res chain seq x y z
N MET A 1 15.93 2.59 3.35
CA MET A 1 15.06 2.56 2.15
C MET A 1 15.18 1.17 1.52
N SER A 2 14.25 0.25 1.81
CA SER A 2 14.20 -1.04 1.10
C SER A 2 13.49 -0.82 -0.23
N ASN A 3 14.11 -1.18 -1.34
CA ASN A 3 13.49 -1.09 -2.67
C ASN A 3 12.16 -1.87 -2.68
N ASN A 4 11.06 -1.20 -3.01
CA ASN A 4 9.72 -1.81 -3.06
C ASN A 4 9.67 -3.04 -3.99
N ALA A 5 10.54 -3.10 -5.01
CA ALA A 5 10.66 -4.24 -5.90
C ALA A 5 11.22 -5.49 -5.19
N SER A 6 12.29 -5.34 -4.40
CA SER A 6 12.92 -6.46 -3.69
C SER A 6 11.96 -7.11 -2.69
N HIS A 7 11.21 -6.29 -1.94
CA HIS A 7 10.21 -6.81 -0.99
C HIS A 7 9.10 -7.62 -1.67
N ARG A 8 8.63 -7.17 -2.85
CA ARG A 8 7.58 -7.88 -3.61
C ARG A 8 8.07 -9.20 -4.16
N VAL A 9 9.29 -9.24 -4.70
CA VAL A 9 9.90 -10.47 -5.19
C VAL A 9 10.02 -11.48 -4.04
N VAL A 10 10.57 -11.07 -2.89
CA VAL A 10 10.74 -11.95 -1.72
C VAL A 10 9.39 -12.48 -1.22
N LEU A 11 8.39 -11.60 -1.06
CA LEU A 11 7.07 -12.02 -0.60
C LEU A 11 6.38 -12.94 -1.61
N SER A 12 6.45 -12.63 -2.91
CA SER A 12 5.89 -13.51 -3.94
C SER A 12 6.56 -14.88 -3.93
N GLY A 13 7.88 -14.96 -3.74
CA GLY A 13 8.61 -16.22 -3.61
C GLY A 13 8.18 -17.02 -2.37
N LEU A 14 8.00 -16.36 -1.23
CA LEU A 14 7.47 -16.99 -0.02
C LEU A 14 6.07 -17.55 -0.23
N LEU A 15 5.17 -16.78 -0.85
CA LEU A 15 3.80 -17.21 -1.12
C LEU A 15 3.74 -18.34 -2.17
N VAL A 16 4.65 -18.35 -3.15
CA VAL A 16 4.82 -19.49 -4.07
C VAL A 16 5.24 -20.74 -3.30
N ALA A 17 6.21 -20.64 -2.39
CA ALA A 17 6.62 -21.78 -1.56
C ALA A 17 5.45 -22.29 -0.69
N ILE A 18 4.68 -21.38 -0.08
CA ILE A 18 3.45 -21.73 0.65
C ILE A 18 2.45 -22.42 -0.29
N GLY A 19 2.28 -21.94 -1.52
CA GLY A 19 1.40 -22.53 -2.52
C GLY A 19 1.78 -23.94 -2.96
N LEU A 20 3.04 -24.33 -2.83
CA LEU A 20 3.50 -25.70 -3.08
C LEU A 20 3.32 -26.59 -1.84
N LEU A 21 3.51 -26.05 -0.64
CA LEU A 21 3.40 -26.79 0.61
C LEU A 21 1.95 -27.01 1.05
N LEU A 22 1.09 -26.00 0.93
CA LEU A 22 -0.30 -26.06 1.43
C LEU A 22 -1.08 -27.25 0.86
N PRO A 23 -1.06 -27.52 -0.47
CA PRO A 23 -1.76 -28.66 -1.05
C PRO A 23 -1.22 -29.99 -0.55
N TYR A 24 0.12 -30.11 -0.43
CA TYR A 24 0.79 -31.30 0.08
C TYR A 24 0.35 -31.63 1.51
N PHE A 25 0.33 -30.61 2.39
CA PHE A 25 -0.15 -30.75 3.77
C PHE A 25 -1.64 -31.09 3.83
N THR A 26 -2.50 -30.41 3.05
CA THR A 26 -3.95 -30.71 3.09
C THR A 26 -4.26 -32.13 2.62
N ALA A 27 -3.52 -32.64 1.63
CA ALA A 27 -3.72 -33.98 1.10
C ALA A 27 -3.19 -35.08 2.05
N HIS A 28 -1.98 -34.92 2.61
CA HIS A 28 -1.35 -35.96 3.42
C HIS A 28 -1.66 -35.86 4.92
N ALA A 29 -1.85 -34.66 5.47
CA ALA A 29 -2.06 -34.48 6.91
C ALA A 29 -3.54 -34.58 7.31
N PHE A 30 -4.46 -34.19 6.43
CA PHE A 30 -5.90 -34.18 6.72
C PHE A 30 -6.72 -35.16 5.86
N GLY A 31 -6.12 -35.76 4.82
CA GLY A 31 -6.82 -36.68 3.91
C GLY A 31 -7.95 -36.02 3.12
N ILE A 32 -8.00 -34.69 3.07
CA ILE A 32 -9.09 -33.95 2.42
C ILE A 32 -8.74 -33.78 0.93
N PRO A 33 -9.63 -34.18 0.01
CA PRO A 33 -9.42 -33.97 -1.42
C PRO A 33 -9.18 -32.50 -1.76
N GLY A 34 -8.15 -32.22 -2.56
CA GLY A 34 -7.78 -30.84 -2.92
C GLY A 34 -8.87 -30.04 -3.64
N ILE A 35 -9.85 -30.72 -4.24
CA ILE A 35 -11.04 -30.14 -4.88
C ILE A 35 -12.00 -29.48 -3.87
N VAL A 36 -11.96 -29.88 -2.58
CA VAL A 36 -12.83 -29.34 -1.53
C VAL A 36 -12.25 -28.05 -0.93
N LEU A 37 -10.95 -28.05 -0.61
CA LEU A 37 -10.29 -26.93 0.07
C LEU A 37 -9.66 -25.91 -0.88
N LEU A 38 -9.48 -26.24 -2.17
CA LEU A 38 -8.87 -25.37 -3.19
C LEU A 38 -7.58 -24.69 -2.70
N PRO A 39 -6.60 -25.46 -2.18
CA PRO A 39 -5.49 -24.92 -1.39
C PRO A 39 -4.53 -24.04 -2.21
N MET A 40 -4.46 -24.20 -3.53
CA MET A 40 -3.56 -23.44 -4.41
C MET A 40 -4.08 -22.04 -4.75
N HIS A 41 -5.40 -21.84 -4.71
CA HIS A 41 -6.03 -20.57 -5.10
C HIS A 41 -5.76 -19.46 -4.09
N LEU A 42 -5.67 -19.80 -2.81
CA LEU A 42 -5.47 -18.81 -1.74
C LEU A 42 -4.10 -18.11 -1.83
N PRO A 43 -2.97 -18.83 -1.94
CA PRO A 43 -1.67 -18.20 -2.16
C PRO A 43 -1.62 -17.35 -3.43
N VAL A 44 -2.23 -17.80 -4.53
CA VAL A 44 -2.29 -17.02 -5.79
C VAL A 44 -3.06 -15.70 -5.60
N PHE A 45 -4.20 -15.75 -4.92
CA PHE A 45 -4.95 -14.53 -4.56
C PHE A 45 -4.11 -13.58 -3.71
N LEU A 46 -3.41 -14.09 -2.70
CA LEU A 46 -2.55 -13.27 -1.85
C LEU A 46 -1.41 -12.63 -2.64
N ILE A 47 -0.80 -13.34 -3.60
CA ILE A 47 0.24 -12.76 -4.47
C ILE A 47 -0.35 -11.64 -5.31
N GLY A 48 -1.52 -11.85 -5.93
CA GLY A 48 -2.20 -10.81 -6.71
C GLY A 48 -2.49 -9.56 -5.87
N LEU A 49 -3.13 -9.74 -4.72
CA LEU A 49 -3.57 -8.67 -3.83
C LEU A 49 -2.41 -7.92 -3.14
N LEU A 50 -1.32 -8.61 -2.77
CA LEU A 50 -0.21 -8.02 -2.02
C LEU A 50 0.97 -7.59 -2.89
N CYS A 51 1.26 -8.31 -3.97
CA CYS A 51 2.44 -8.08 -4.82
C CYS A 51 2.09 -7.37 -6.15
N GLY A 52 0.83 -7.46 -6.60
CA GLY A 52 0.33 -6.81 -7.81
C GLY A 52 0.01 -7.78 -8.95
N PRO A 53 -0.55 -7.29 -10.08
CA PRO A 53 -1.16 -8.12 -11.12
C PRO A 53 -0.17 -9.08 -11.80
N MET A 54 1.05 -8.63 -12.11
CA MET A 54 2.03 -9.46 -12.81
C MET A 54 2.60 -10.56 -11.92
N TYR A 55 2.84 -10.26 -10.64
CA TYR A 55 3.26 -11.27 -9.68
C TYR A 55 2.15 -12.30 -9.48
N GLY A 56 0.88 -11.86 -9.37
CA GLY A 56 -0.26 -12.76 -9.26
C GLY A 56 -0.42 -13.67 -10.49
N ALA A 57 -0.32 -13.10 -11.69
CA ALA A 57 -0.38 -13.84 -12.95
C ALA A 57 0.73 -14.91 -13.04
N LEU A 58 1.97 -14.53 -12.75
CA LEU A 58 3.10 -15.46 -12.75
C LEU A 58 2.95 -16.53 -11.67
N GLY A 59 2.54 -16.16 -10.46
CA GLY A 59 2.26 -17.10 -9.38
C GLY A 59 1.18 -18.11 -9.77
N GLY A 60 0.13 -17.65 -10.45
CA GLY A 60 -0.95 -18.49 -10.96
C GLY A 60 -0.52 -19.50 -12.04
N LEU A 61 0.59 -19.25 -12.74
CA LEU A 61 1.19 -20.20 -13.68
C LEU A 61 2.19 -21.12 -12.97
N ILE A 62 3.09 -20.53 -12.18
CA ILE A 62 4.23 -21.22 -11.57
C ILE A 62 3.77 -22.22 -10.52
N ILE A 63 2.85 -21.84 -9.63
CA ILE A 63 2.41 -22.70 -8.51
C ILE A 63 1.82 -24.03 -9.01
N PRO A 64 0.74 -24.05 -9.82
CA PRO A 64 0.15 -25.32 -10.27
C PRO A 64 1.09 -26.12 -11.17
N PHE A 65 1.92 -25.46 -11.99
CA PHE A 65 2.89 -26.14 -12.85
C PHE A 65 3.95 -26.87 -12.01
N LEU A 66 4.58 -26.18 -11.06
CA LEU A 66 5.57 -26.79 -10.17
C LEU A 66 4.93 -27.83 -9.24
N SER A 67 3.72 -27.59 -8.73
CA SER A 67 2.99 -28.58 -7.93
C SER A 67 2.76 -29.86 -8.72
N SER A 68 2.34 -29.77 -9.98
CA SER A 68 2.14 -30.92 -10.87
C SER A 68 3.44 -31.70 -11.08
N LEU A 69 4.55 -30.99 -11.31
CA LEU A 69 5.86 -31.62 -11.51
C LEU A 69 6.39 -32.33 -10.24
N LEU A 70 6.18 -31.73 -9.07
CA LEU A 70 6.72 -32.24 -7.79
C LEU A 70 5.84 -33.32 -7.16
N THR A 71 4.52 -33.19 -7.26
CA THR A 71 3.55 -34.03 -6.53
C THR A 71 2.73 -34.93 -7.44
N GLY A 72 2.80 -34.74 -8.76
CA GLY A 72 1.90 -35.37 -9.72
C GLY A 72 0.49 -34.76 -9.75
N MET A 73 0.20 -33.77 -8.89
CA MET A 73 -1.10 -33.09 -8.81
C MET A 73 -0.97 -31.56 -9.02
N PRO A 74 -1.80 -30.94 -9.87
CA PRO A 74 -2.89 -31.54 -10.66
C PRO A 74 -2.37 -32.44 -11.80
N PRO A 75 -3.15 -33.45 -12.25
CA PRO A 75 -2.80 -34.26 -13.42
C PRO A 75 -2.53 -33.39 -14.64
N PHE A 76 -1.47 -33.75 -15.38
CA PHE A 76 -0.99 -32.95 -16.52
C PHE A 76 -2.05 -32.76 -17.60
N PHE A 77 -2.89 -33.76 -17.83
CA PHE A 77 -4.07 -33.65 -18.69
C PHE A 77 -5.26 -34.34 -18.01
N PRO A 78 -6.45 -33.71 -17.97
CA PRO A 78 -6.81 -32.41 -18.55
C PRO A 78 -6.79 -31.24 -17.55
N MET A 79 -6.49 -31.50 -16.28
CA MET A 79 -6.75 -30.54 -15.20
C MET A 79 -5.74 -29.38 -15.16
N LEU A 80 -4.46 -29.64 -15.44
CA LEU A 80 -3.41 -28.63 -15.37
C LEU A 80 -3.67 -27.42 -16.30
N PRO A 81 -4.00 -27.57 -17.60
CA PRO A 81 -4.32 -26.41 -18.46
C PRO A 81 -5.47 -25.54 -17.94
N ILE A 82 -6.51 -26.18 -17.40
CA ILE A 82 -7.68 -25.49 -16.84
C ILE A 82 -7.26 -24.69 -15.59
N MET A 83 -6.53 -25.33 -14.68
CA MET A 83 -6.07 -24.71 -13.44
C MET A 83 -5.06 -23.58 -13.69
N LEU A 84 -4.17 -23.73 -14.67
CA LEU A 84 -3.25 -22.67 -15.10
C LEU A 84 -4.00 -21.42 -15.56
N GLY A 85 -5.02 -21.60 -16.42
CA GLY A 85 -5.84 -20.49 -16.88
C GLY A 85 -6.64 -19.83 -15.76
N GLU A 86 -7.32 -20.63 -14.93
CA GLU A 86 -8.11 -20.12 -13.81
C GLU A 86 -7.26 -19.33 -12.80
N LEU A 87 -6.14 -19.90 -12.35
CA LEU A 87 -5.26 -19.28 -11.36
C LEU A 87 -4.52 -18.06 -11.92
N PHE A 88 -4.08 -18.12 -13.19
CA PHE A 88 -3.55 -16.93 -13.88
C PHE A 88 -4.56 -15.78 -13.83
N THR A 89 -5.81 -16.06 -14.18
CA THR A 89 -6.89 -15.05 -14.15
C THR A 89 -7.16 -14.56 -12.74
N TYR A 90 -7.21 -15.42 -11.72
CA TYR A 90 -7.40 -15.01 -10.33
C TYR A 90 -6.29 -14.06 -9.88
N GLY A 91 -5.03 -14.45 -10.06
CA GLY A 91 -3.88 -13.63 -9.64
C GLY A 91 -3.81 -12.30 -10.40
N PHE A 92 -4.05 -12.32 -11.71
CA PHE A 92 -4.03 -11.11 -12.54
C PHE A 92 -5.18 -10.16 -12.20
N VAL A 93 -6.42 -10.64 -12.21
CA VAL A 93 -7.62 -9.82 -12.02
C VAL A 93 -7.68 -9.27 -10.60
N SER A 94 -7.40 -10.10 -9.60
CA SER A 94 -7.40 -9.64 -8.20
C SER A 94 -6.34 -8.57 -7.96
N GLY A 95 -5.14 -8.78 -8.48
CA GLY A 95 -4.08 -7.77 -8.44
C GLY A 95 -4.46 -6.52 -9.22
N PHE A 96 -4.99 -6.63 -10.43
CA PHE A 96 -5.36 -5.46 -11.23
C PHE A 96 -6.45 -4.64 -10.56
N LEU A 97 -7.53 -5.27 -10.11
CA LEU A 97 -8.66 -4.60 -9.49
C LEU A 97 -8.31 -3.98 -8.13
N TYR A 98 -7.56 -4.68 -7.28
CA TYR A 98 -7.20 -4.19 -5.95
C TYR A 98 -6.06 -3.17 -6.00
N TYR A 99 -5.01 -3.45 -6.79
CA TYR A 99 -3.78 -2.68 -6.79
C TYR A 99 -3.86 -1.48 -7.76
N LYS A 100 -4.38 -1.68 -8.98
CA LYS A 100 -4.41 -0.63 -10.03
C LYS A 100 -5.74 0.13 -10.09
N VAL A 101 -6.87 -0.57 -10.05
CA VAL A 101 -8.22 0.04 -10.12
C VAL A 101 -8.72 0.50 -8.75
N ARG A 102 -8.17 -0.06 -7.66
CA ARG A 102 -8.48 0.27 -6.25
C ARG A 102 -9.94 0.02 -5.85
N ILE A 103 -10.50 -1.08 -6.34
CA ILE A 103 -11.80 -1.57 -5.89
C ILE A 103 -11.64 -2.11 -4.45
N PRO A 104 -12.65 -1.95 -3.55
CA PRO A 104 -12.63 -2.58 -2.23
C PRO A 104 -12.37 -4.09 -2.31
N LEU A 105 -11.82 -4.64 -1.23
CA LEU A 105 -11.31 -6.01 -1.20
C LEU A 105 -12.38 -7.07 -1.51
N TYR A 106 -13.56 -6.98 -0.89
CA TYR A 106 -14.64 -7.95 -1.07
C TYR A 106 -15.12 -8.05 -2.53
N PRO A 107 -15.53 -6.95 -3.19
CA PRO A 107 -15.90 -6.99 -4.61
C PRO A 107 -14.77 -7.48 -5.50
N THR A 108 -13.51 -7.13 -5.19
CA THR A 108 -12.35 -7.60 -5.96
C THR A 108 -12.24 -9.12 -5.94
N ILE A 109 -12.36 -9.74 -4.76
CA ILE A 109 -12.28 -11.19 -4.62
C ILE A 109 -13.40 -11.86 -5.42
N VAL A 110 -14.65 -11.39 -5.28
CA VAL A 110 -15.81 -11.96 -5.98
C VAL A 110 -15.69 -11.83 -7.49
N ILE A 111 -15.34 -10.65 -8.01
CA ILE A 111 -15.19 -10.44 -9.46
C ILE A 111 -14.08 -11.33 -10.01
N SER A 112 -12.95 -11.43 -9.31
CA SER A 112 -11.82 -12.27 -9.73
C SER A 112 -12.22 -13.76 -9.78
N MET A 113 -12.97 -14.23 -8.78
CA MET A 113 -13.52 -15.59 -8.76
C MET A 113 -14.43 -15.84 -9.97
N LEU A 114 -15.36 -14.94 -10.26
CA LEU A 114 -16.24 -15.08 -11.41
C LEU A 114 -15.45 -15.12 -12.73
N CYS A 115 -14.47 -14.22 -12.90
CA CYS A 115 -13.63 -14.19 -14.09
C CYS A 115 -12.86 -15.51 -14.30
N GLY A 116 -12.22 -16.06 -13.28
CA GLY A 116 -11.51 -17.33 -13.45
C GLY A 116 -12.43 -18.52 -13.65
N ARG A 117 -13.65 -18.53 -13.08
CA ARG A 117 -14.67 -19.56 -13.40
C ARG A 117 -15.13 -19.49 -14.86
N VAL A 118 -15.24 -18.29 -15.43
CA VAL A 118 -15.51 -18.14 -16.87
C VAL A 118 -14.37 -18.73 -17.70
N ILE A 119 -13.11 -18.42 -17.35
CA ILE A 119 -11.93 -18.98 -18.04
C ILE A 119 -11.84 -20.49 -17.89
N TYR A 120 -12.12 -21.02 -16.69
CA TYR A 120 -12.21 -22.47 -16.43
C TYR A 120 -13.18 -23.13 -17.42
N GLY A 121 -14.40 -22.59 -17.53
CA GLY A 121 -15.43 -23.12 -18.42
C GLY A 121 -15.05 -23.04 -19.90
N LEU A 122 -14.43 -21.94 -20.32
CA LEU A 122 -13.96 -21.75 -21.70
C LEU A 122 -12.86 -22.74 -22.08
N ILE A 123 -11.83 -22.90 -21.24
CA ILE A 123 -10.73 -23.84 -21.50
C ILE A 123 -11.27 -25.28 -21.50
N PHE A 124 -12.13 -25.62 -20.55
CA PHE A 124 -12.76 -26.94 -20.52
C PHE A 124 -13.57 -27.24 -21.79
N ALA A 125 -14.37 -26.27 -22.28
CA ALA A 125 -15.13 -26.41 -23.51
C ALA A 125 -14.24 -26.59 -24.74
N VAL A 126 -13.11 -25.88 -24.82
CA VAL A 126 -12.11 -26.06 -25.88
C VAL A 126 -11.52 -27.46 -25.81
N LEU A 127 -11.07 -27.91 -24.63
CA LEU A 127 -10.49 -29.24 -24.45
C LEU A 127 -11.47 -30.36 -24.80
N LEU A 128 -12.75 -30.23 -24.45
CA LEU A 128 -13.81 -31.16 -24.82
C LEU A 128 -13.88 -31.36 -26.34
N ARG A 129 -13.75 -30.27 -27.10
CA ARG A 129 -13.83 -30.30 -28.57
C ARG A 129 -12.66 -31.05 -29.21
N PHE A 130 -11.51 -31.10 -28.54
CA PHE A 130 -10.32 -31.81 -29.03
C PHE A 130 -10.29 -33.31 -28.67
N ASN A 131 -11.08 -33.77 -27.69
CA ASN A 131 -10.87 -35.10 -27.08
C ASN A 131 -12.06 -36.08 -27.14
N ASN A 132 -12.91 -36.00 -28.18
CA ASN A 132 -13.90 -37.00 -28.61
C ASN A 132 -14.53 -37.91 -27.51
N GLY A 133 -14.93 -37.35 -26.35
CA GLY A 133 -15.70 -38.06 -25.32
C GLY A 133 -14.94 -38.54 -24.06
N VAL A 134 -13.60 -38.61 -24.02
CA VAL A 134 -12.87 -39.06 -22.81
C VAL A 134 -13.02 -38.06 -21.64
N LEU A 135 -13.23 -36.78 -21.97
CA LEU A 135 -13.45 -35.70 -21.01
C LEU A 135 -14.85 -35.67 -20.38
N GLN A 136 -15.83 -36.40 -20.93
CA GLN A 136 -17.19 -36.48 -20.35
C GLN A 136 -17.21 -37.17 -18.98
N ALA A 137 -16.15 -37.92 -18.63
CA ALA A 137 -16.00 -38.56 -17.33
C ALA A 137 -15.69 -37.58 -16.18
N LEU A 138 -15.26 -36.34 -16.49
CA LEU A 138 -15.13 -35.28 -15.49
C LEU A 138 -16.42 -34.47 -15.47
N SER A 139 -17.32 -34.81 -14.55
CA SER A 139 -18.50 -34.01 -14.24
C SER A 139 -18.05 -32.63 -13.74
N VAL A 140 -17.98 -31.65 -14.65
CA VAL A 140 -17.66 -30.26 -14.30
C VAL A 140 -18.68 -29.67 -13.34
N THR A 141 -19.92 -30.13 -13.40
CA THR A 141 -20.95 -29.80 -12.42
C THR A 141 -20.61 -30.34 -11.04
N GLY A 142 -20.04 -31.54 -10.94
CA GLY A 142 -19.52 -32.10 -9.68
C GLY A 142 -18.39 -31.27 -9.08
N ALA A 143 -17.38 -30.93 -9.88
CA ALA A 143 -16.24 -30.13 -9.41
C ALA A 143 -16.62 -28.70 -8.97
N LEU A 144 -17.65 -28.11 -9.58
CA LEU A 144 -18.18 -26.81 -9.17
C LEU A 144 -18.90 -26.88 -7.82
N ILE A 145 -19.71 -27.92 -7.60
CA ILE A 145 -20.45 -28.13 -6.35
C ILE A 145 -19.48 -28.47 -5.21
N GLU A 146 -18.52 -29.35 -5.46
CA GLU A 146 -17.51 -29.76 -4.48
C GLU A 146 -16.56 -28.62 -4.09
N GLY A 147 -16.40 -27.61 -4.96
CA GLY A 147 -15.58 -26.42 -4.68
C GLY A 147 -16.27 -25.35 -3.82
N ILE A 148 -17.58 -25.44 -3.56
CA ILE A 148 -18.33 -24.43 -2.79
C ILE A 148 -17.74 -24.21 -1.39
N PRO A 149 -17.42 -25.25 -0.59
CA PRO A 149 -16.82 -25.08 0.73
C PRO A 149 -15.52 -24.27 0.68
N GLY A 150 -14.64 -24.57 -0.28
CA GLY A 150 -13.39 -23.82 -0.45
C GLY A 150 -13.61 -22.37 -0.87
N ILE A 151 -14.62 -22.06 -1.70
CA ILE A 151 -14.98 -20.67 -2.05
C ILE A 151 -15.44 -19.91 -0.80
N ILE A 152 -16.28 -20.52 0.04
CA ILE A 152 -16.74 -19.91 1.30
C ILE A 152 -15.55 -19.62 2.21
N ILE A 153 -14.65 -20.59 2.38
CA ILE A 153 -13.43 -20.42 3.18
C ILE A 153 -12.58 -19.28 2.61
N GLN A 154 -12.39 -19.20 1.30
CA GLN A 154 -11.62 -18.12 0.67
C GLN A 154 -12.24 -16.74 0.92
N LEU A 155 -13.57 -16.62 0.79
CA LEU A 155 -14.28 -15.37 1.05
C LEU A 155 -14.16 -14.89 2.51
N LEU A 156 -14.04 -15.81 3.46
CA LEU A 156 -13.85 -15.49 4.88
C LEU A 156 -12.38 -15.23 5.23
N LEU A 157 -11.46 -16.08 4.74
CA LEU A 157 -10.06 -16.08 5.14
C LEU A 157 -9.25 -14.97 4.44
N LEU A 158 -9.48 -14.74 3.14
CA LEU A 158 -8.70 -13.77 2.36
C LEU A 158 -8.80 -12.34 2.93
N PRO A 159 -9.99 -11.81 3.26
CA PRO A 159 -10.10 -10.47 3.83
C PRO A 159 -9.33 -10.31 5.14
N VAL A 160 -9.40 -11.31 6.00
CA VAL A 160 -8.71 -11.32 7.31
C VAL A 160 -7.20 -11.30 7.12
N ILE A 161 -6.67 -12.20 6.27
CA ILE A 161 -5.23 -12.28 6.02
C ILE A 161 -4.72 -10.99 5.38
N VAL A 162 -5.39 -10.47 4.36
CA VAL A 162 -4.96 -9.25 3.67
C VAL A 162 -5.02 -8.04 4.60
N SER A 163 -6.07 -7.91 5.42
CA SER A 163 -6.18 -6.84 6.41
C SER A 163 -5.07 -6.91 7.45
N PHE A 164 -4.78 -8.11 7.98
CA PHE A 164 -3.68 -8.34 8.90
C PHE A 164 -2.31 -8.05 8.27
N ALA A 165 -2.09 -8.53 7.04
CA ALA A 165 -0.87 -8.30 6.30
C ALA A 165 -0.64 -6.79 6.06
N HIS A 166 -1.67 -6.03 5.73
CA HIS A 166 -1.58 -4.58 5.56
C HIS A 166 -1.29 -3.83 6.86
N ARG A 167 -1.76 -4.37 8.00
CA ARG A 167 -1.52 -3.78 9.32
C ARG A 167 -0.08 -3.97 9.80
N HIS A 168 0.53 -5.12 9.51
CA HIS A 168 1.86 -5.49 10.00
C HIS A 168 2.98 -5.21 9.01
N PHE A 169 2.73 -5.37 7.72
CA PHE A 169 3.70 -5.05 6.69
C PHE A 169 3.36 -3.68 6.12
N GLN A 170 4.36 -2.79 6.02
CA GLN A 170 4.22 -1.52 5.31
C GLN A 170 4.14 -1.78 3.79
N PHE A 171 3.07 -2.43 3.34
CA PHE A 171 2.71 -2.45 1.94
C PHE A 171 2.40 -1.01 1.55
N ASN A 172 3.37 -0.36 0.92
CA ASN A 172 3.16 0.89 0.21
C ASN A 172 2.27 0.57 -1.00
N THR A 173 0.98 0.45 -0.73
CA THR A 173 -0.06 0.45 -1.73
C THR A 173 0.04 1.81 -2.43
N GLU A 174 0.00 1.82 -3.77
CA GLU A 174 0.21 3.00 -4.63
C GLU A 174 -0.63 4.24 -4.27
N ILE A 175 -1.59 4.12 -3.36
CA ILE A 175 -2.41 5.21 -2.84
C ILE A 175 -1.57 6.23 -2.06
N LYS A 176 -0.67 5.77 -1.18
CA LYS A 176 0.21 6.69 -0.42
C LYS A 176 1.10 7.50 -1.36
N THR A 177 1.59 6.89 -2.44
CA THR A 177 2.34 7.59 -3.48
C THR A 177 1.48 8.54 -4.32
N LEU A 178 0.24 8.18 -4.69
CA LEU A 178 -0.59 9.07 -5.52
C LEU A 178 -0.96 10.36 -4.78
N SER A 179 -1.42 10.27 -3.53
CA SER A 179 -1.78 11.47 -2.76
C SER A 179 -0.55 12.31 -2.43
N LEU A 180 0.59 11.68 -2.15
CA LEU A 180 1.86 12.37 -1.95
C LEU A 180 2.37 13.06 -3.22
N GLU A 181 2.37 12.39 -4.38
CA GLU A 181 2.78 12.99 -5.65
C GLU A 181 1.82 14.09 -6.09
N LYS A 182 0.51 13.91 -5.91
CA LYS A 182 -0.48 14.96 -6.13
C LYS A 182 -0.22 16.17 -5.21
N ALA A 183 0.05 15.95 -3.93
CA ALA A 183 0.38 17.01 -2.99
C ALA A 183 1.67 17.76 -3.39
N LYS A 184 2.74 17.02 -3.77
CA LYS A 184 3.97 17.62 -4.30
C LYS A 184 3.70 18.45 -5.54
N GLN A 185 2.88 17.96 -6.47
CA GLN A 185 2.53 18.68 -7.69
C GLN A 185 1.70 19.94 -7.38
N MET A 186 0.72 19.86 -6.47
CA MET A 186 -0.06 21.02 -6.05
C MET A 186 0.83 22.14 -5.49
N ILE A 187 1.87 21.79 -4.73
CA ILE A 187 2.82 22.77 -4.19
C ILE A 187 3.74 23.32 -5.29
N LYS A 188 4.23 22.47 -6.21
CA LYS A 188 5.05 22.90 -7.36
C LYS A 188 4.28 23.84 -8.29
N ASP A 189 3.01 23.57 -8.53
CA ASP A 189 2.09 24.40 -9.33
C ASP A 189 1.70 25.70 -8.62
N GLY A 190 2.11 25.90 -7.36
CA GLY A 190 1.73 27.08 -6.57
C GLY A 190 0.27 27.09 -6.07
N LYS A 191 -0.45 25.97 -6.20
CA LYS A 191 -1.85 25.84 -5.72
C LYS A 191 -1.96 25.73 -4.19
N ALA A 192 -0.88 25.35 -3.53
CA ALA A 192 -0.80 25.18 -2.07
C ALA A 192 0.62 25.51 -1.56
N SER A 193 0.74 25.91 -0.30
CA SER A 193 2.04 25.95 0.40
C SER A 193 2.25 24.74 1.29
N CYS A 194 1.19 24.16 1.84
CA CYS A 194 1.22 22.97 2.68
C CYS A 194 -0.02 22.09 2.45
N VAL A 195 0.14 20.78 2.52
CA VAL A 195 -0.93 19.79 2.28
C VAL A 195 -0.87 18.73 3.38
N ILE A 196 -2.00 18.45 4.01
CA ILE A 196 -2.11 17.45 5.07
C ILE A 196 -2.80 16.20 4.52
N ILE A 197 -2.13 15.06 4.64
CA ILE A 197 -2.60 13.75 4.19
C ILE A 197 -2.91 12.88 5.41
N LYS A 198 -4.10 12.32 5.50
CA LYS A 198 -4.48 11.35 6.53
C LYS A 198 -5.26 10.21 5.91
N ASN A 199 -4.97 8.98 6.31
CA ASN A 199 -5.55 7.77 5.70
C ASN A 199 -5.47 7.79 4.15
N ASP A 200 -4.31 8.21 3.64
CA ASP A 200 -4.00 8.34 2.21
C ASP A 200 -4.92 9.27 1.41
N LYS A 201 -5.65 10.17 2.07
CA LYS A 201 -6.46 11.23 1.44
C LYS A 201 -5.93 12.60 1.82
N ILE A 202 -5.98 13.54 0.87
CA ILE A 202 -5.73 14.96 1.16
C ILE A 202 -6.94 15.47 1.95
N ILE A 203 -6.74 15.77 3.23
CA ILE A 203 -7.81 16.23 4.12
C ILE A 203 -7.86 17.75 4.25
N ARG A 204 -6.71 18.41 4.08
CA ARG A 204 -6.58 19.87 4.08
C ARG A 204 -5.50 20.31 3.11
N THR A 205 -5.75 21.46 2.50
CA THR A 205 -4.79 22.21 1.68
C THR A 205 -4.68 23.58 2.31
N LEU A 206 -3.45 24.00 2.60
CA LEU A 206 -3.16 25.27 3.24
C LEU A 206 -2.39 26.14 2.26
N SER A 207 -2.76 27.42 2.24
CA SER A 207 -2.09 28.46 1.48
C SER A 207 -1.84 29.64 2.40
N GLY A 208 -0.65 30.21 2.31
CA GLY A 208 -0.21 31.31 3.15
C GLY A 208 1.30 31.26 3.35
N GLN A 209 1.79 32.15 4.22
CA GLN A 209 3.22 32.41 4.32
C GLN A 209 3.80 32.03 5.68
N GLY A 210 5.03 31.49 5.64
CA GLY A 210 5.73 31.03 6.82
C GLY A 210 4.97 29.92 7.55
N VAL A 211 5.12 29.88 8.87
CA VAL A 211 4.48 28.85 9.71
C VAL A 211 3.02 29.15 10.06
N SER A 212 2.51 30.34 9.71
CA SER A 212 1.18 30.80 10.15
C SER A 212 0.04 29.85 9.76
N PRO A 213 -0.04 29.30 8.53
CA PRO A 213 -1.12 28.38 8.16
C PRO A 213 -1.08 27.09 9.00
N LEU A 214 0.11 26.57 9.27
CA LEU A 214 0.29 25.36 10.08
C LEU A 214 -0.04 25.62 11.55
N LEU A 215 0.35 26.79 12.07
CA LEU A 215 0.03 27.24 13.43
C LEU A 215 -1.50 27.36 13.62
N LEU A 216 -2.21 27.94 12.66
CA LEU A 216 -3.68 28.05 12.73
C LEU A 216 -4.36 26.68 12.77
N ILE A 217 -3.85 25.70 12.02
CA ILE A 217 -4.37 24.33 12.11
C ILE A 217 -4.09 23.73 13.48
N TYR A 218 -2.88 23.89 14.01
CA TYR A 218 -2.55 23.40 15.34
C TYR A 218 -3.43 24.02 16.44
N GLU A 219 -3.73 25.32 16.36
CA GLU A 219 -4.53 26.02 17.37
C GLU A 219 -6.04 25.72 17.28
N ASN A 220 -6.58 25.53 16.07
CA ASN A 220 -8.04 25.43 15.87
C ASN A 220 -8.55 24.01 15.56
N GLU A 221 -7.72 23.17 14.93
CA GLU A 221 -8.09 21.81 14.49
C GLU A 221 -6.90 20.83 14.72
N PRO A 222 -6.36 20.69 15.94
CA PRO A 222 -5.15 19.88 16.20
C PRO A 222 -5.33 18.40 15.83
N GLU A 223 -6.56 17.87 15.87
CA GLU A 223 -6.84 16.46 15.55
C GLU A 223 -6.53 16.12 14.08
N ILE A 224 -6.51 17.13 13.20
CA ILE A 224 -6.15 17.00 11.79
C ILE A 224 -4.68 16.61 11.63
N LEU A 225 -3.79 17.12 12.49
CA LEU A 225 -2.36 16.83 12.44
C LEU A 225 -2.03 15.48 13.05
N GLN A 226 -2.81 15.02 14.03
CA GLN A 226 -2.52 13.78 14.74
C GLN A 226 -2.50 12.57 13.79
N GLY A 227 -1.36 11.90 13.70
CA GLY A 227 -1.13 10.75 12.82
C GLY A 227 -1.07 11.09 11.32
N ALA A 228 -1.11 12.38 10.94
CA ALA A 228 -1.09 12.80 9.55
C ALA A 228 0.32 12.80 8.94
N PHE A 229 0.39 12.72 7.62
CA PHE A 229 1.60 12.95 6.84
C PHE A 229 1.51 14.32 6.19
N VAL A 230 2.45 15.21 6.49
CA VAL A 230 2.41 16.60 6.02
C VAL A 230 3.37 16.79 4.84
N VAL A 231 2.94 17.53 3.82
CA VAL A 231 3.75 17.88 2.65
C VAL A 231 3.82 19.40 2.60
N ASP A 232 5.01 19.98 2.67
CA ASP A 232 5.18 21.43 2.72
C ASP A 232 6.23 21.91 1.71
N LYS A 233 6.08 23.15 1.23
CA LYS A 233 7.04 23.81 0.35
C LYS A 233 8.39 24.01 1.04
N VAL A 234 8.38 24.46 2.29
CA VAL A 234 9.61 24.77 3.05
C VAL A 234 9.45 24.35 4.49
N ILE A 235 10.33 23.46 4.96
CA ILE A 235 10.32 22.98 6.34
C ILE A 235 11.57 23.45 7.07
N GLY A 236 11.35 24.40 7.97
CA GLY A 236 12.31 24.83 8.97
C GLY A 236 12.05 24.22 10.35
N LYS A 237 12.97 24.38 11.30
CA LYS A 237 12.84 23.94 12.70
C LYS A 237 11.58 24.54 13.36
N ALA A 238 11.20 25.75 12.97
CA ALA A 238 9.95 26.37 13.39
C ALA A 238 8.70 25.55 13.00
N ALA A 239 8.61 25.11 11.74
CA ALA A 239 7.52 24.25 11.29
C ALA A 239 7.62 22.85 11.92
N ALA A 240 8.84 22.33 12.06
CA ALA A 240 9.08 21.02 12.66
C ALA A 240 8.55 20.93 14.10
N ILE A 241 8.74 21.97 14.92
CA ILE A 241 8.20 22.04 16.27
C ILE A 241 6.67 21.90 16.28
N LEU A 242 5.98 22.64 15.39
CA LEU A 242 4.51 22.55 15.28
C LEU A 242 4.03 21.17 14.82
N LEU A 243 4.78 20.50 13.94
CA LEU A 243 4.47 19.14 13.50
C LEU A 243 4.66 18.11 14.62
N VAL A 244 5.66 18.32 15.47
CA VAL A 244 5.91 17.49 16.65
C VAL A 244 4.76 17.66 17.66
N LEU A 245 4.42 18.90 18.00
CA LEU A 245 3.30 19.19 18.90
C LEU A 245 1.96 18.67 18.37
N GLY A 246 1.71 18.84 17.07
CA GLY A 246 0.50 18.34 16.42
C GLY A 246 0.43 16.81 16.29
N GLY A 247 1.47 16.07 16.70
CA GLY A 247 1.48 14.61 16.66
C GLY A 247 1.44 14.03 15.25
N ALA A 248 2.01 14.72 14.26
CA ALA A 248 2.11 14.18 12.90
C ALA A 248 2.93 12.88 12.88
N LYS A 249 2.73 12.04 11.86
CA LYS A 249 3.45 10.76 11.70
C LYS A 249 4.71 10.90 10.84
N GLY A 250 4.74 11.90 9.96
CA GLY A 250 5.85 12.08 9.03
C GLY A 250 5.65 13.29 8.16
N VAL A 251 6.71 13.64 7.43
CA VAL A 251 6.73 14.86 6.66
C VAL A 251 7.57 14.77 5.37
N TYR A 252 7.12 15.47 4.34
CA TYR A 252 7.88 15.75 3.12
C TYR A 252 8.06 17.25 2.92
N GLY A 253 9.30 17.74 2.94
CA GLY A 253 9.62 19.12 2.55
C GLY A 253 10.20 19.21 1.14
N LEU A 254 9.67 20.06 0.25
CA LEU A 254 10.36 20.30 -1.03
C LEU A 254 11.76 20.86 -0.77
N ILE A 255 11.84 21.80 0.17
CA ILE A 255 13.08 22.32 0.75
C ILE A 255 13.01 22.11 2.27
N MET A 256 14.10 21.64 2.88
CA MET A 256 14.18 21.40 4.33
C MET A 256 15.49 21.94 4.90
N SER A 257 15.46 22.60 6.07
CA SER A 257 16.69 23.00 6.77
C SER A 257 17.35 21.80 7.47
N ALA A 258 18.67 21.84 7.60
CA ALA A 258 19.42 20.82 8.34
C ALA A 258 18.92 20.70 9.80
N ALA A 259 18.69 21.85 10.45
CA ALA A 259 18.13 21.92 11.80
C ALA A 259 16.76 21.23 11.91
N ALA A 260 15.87 21.40 10.92
CA ALA A 260 14.58 20.71 10.89
C ALA A 260 14.73 19.20 10.76
N ARG A 261 15.60 18.73 9.86
CA ARG A 261 15.87 17.30 9.67
C ARG A 261 16.33 16.66 10.96
N ASP A 262 17.30 17.28 11.62
CA ASP A 262 17.93 16.73 12.82
C ASP A 262 16.93 16.72 14.00
N TYR A 263 16.18 17.80 14.16
CA TYR A 263 15.13 17.89 15.17
C TYR A 263 14.02 16.83 14.96
N LEU A 264 13.50 16.68 13.74
CA LEU A 264 12.46 15.69 13.44
C LEU A 264 13.00 14.25 13.58
N GLY A 265 14.23 14.01 13.16
CA GLY A 265 14.90 12.72 13.28
C GLY A 265 15.07 12.29 14.74
N ALA A 266 15.49 13.21 15.60
CA ALA A 266 15.62 12.98 17.05
C ALA A 266 14.27 12.62 17.71
N HIS A 267 13.16 13.11 17.16
CA HIS A 267 11.81 12.81 17.64
C HIS A 267 11.17 11.58 16.97
N GLY A 268 11.93 10.82 16.17
CA GLY A 268 11.46 9.56 15.57
C GLY A 268 10.50 9.71 14.38
N TYR A 269 10.49 10.88 13.72
CA TYR A 269 9.58 11.13 12.59
C TYR A 269 10.09 10.50 11.29
N GLN A 270 9.16 10.11 10.42
CA GLN A 270 9.48 9.79 9.03
C GLN A 270 9.80 11.10 8.27
N VAL A 271 11.09 11.36 8.02
CA VAL A 271 11.57 12.57 7.34
C VAL A 271 11.91 12.28 5.89
N ASN A 272 11.25 12.98 4.97
CA ASN A 272 11.56 12.96 3.55
C ASN A 272 11.72 14.39 3.02
N PHE A 273 12.56 14.59 2.00
CA PHE A 273 12.80 15.91 1.44
C PHE A 273 13.20 15.86 -0.03
N GLY A 274 12.98 16.97 -0.74
CA GLY A 274 13.51 17.19 -2.09
C GLY A 274 14.95 17.72 -2.06
N LYS A 275 15.18 18.80 -1.32
CA LYS A 275 16.49 19.43 -1.15
C LYS A 275 16.72 19.82 0.31
N ILE A 276 17.91 19.52 0.84
CA ILE A 276 18.38 20.06 2.12
C ILE A 276 19.16 21.35 1.89
N ILE A 277 18.97 22.32 2.79
CA ILE A 277 19.75 23.54 2.89
C ILE A 277 20.22 23.76 4.33
N ASN A 278 21.27 24.56 4.52
CA ASN A 278 21.80 24.82 5.86
C ASN A 278 20.81 25.60 6.74
N SER A 279 20.19 26.64 6.19
CA SER A 279 19.24 27.49 6.92
C SER A 279 18.18 28.08 6.00
N ILE A 280 17.00 28.36 6.56
CA ILE A 280 15.93 29.08 5.85
C ILE A 280 16.27 30.58 5.86
N VAL A 281 16.37 31.17 4.68
CA VAL A 281 16.62 32.61 4.50
C VAL A 281 15.30 33.39 4.59
N ASN A 282 15.35 34.63 5.07
CA ASN A 282 14.22 35.54 5.10
C ASN A 282 13.82 35.98 3.67
N ARG A 283 12.74 36.77 3.58
CA ARG A 283 12.17 37.18 2.28
C ARG A 283 13.02 38.21 1.54
N THR A 284 13.74 39.04 2.29
CA THR A 284 14.66 40.07 1.78
C THR A 284 15.96 39.45 1.26
N GLY A 285 16.25 38.20 1.61
CA GLY A 285 17.45 37.48 1.17
C GLY A 285 18.73 37.88 1.91
N ASP A 286 18.63 38.75 2.91
CA ASP A 286 19.75 39.38 3.61
C ASP A 286 20.11 38.70 4.94
N GLY A 287 19.33 37.72 5.38
CA GLY A 287 19.59 37.03 6.64
C GLY A 287 18.71 35.81 6.89
N MET A 288 18.90 35.17 8.05
CA MET A 288 18.10 34.01 8.44
C MET A 288 16.64 34.41 8.69
N CYS A 289 15.71 33.52 8.36
CA CYS A 289 14.29 33.68 8.68
C CYS A 289 14.12 33.91 10.20
N PRO A 290 13.44 35.00 10.62
CA PRO A 290 13.31 35.33 12.05
C PRO A 290 12.62 34.23 12.88
N LEU A 291 11.68 33.49 12.27
CA LEU A 291 10.98 32.37 12.91
C LEU A 291 11.90 31.17 13.09
N GLU A 292 12.77 30.92 12.12
CA GLU A 292 13.76 29.84 12.23
C GLU A 292 14.78 30.16 13.31
N ASN A 293 15.25 31.41 13.32
CA ASN A 293 16.24 31.88 14.28
C ASN A 293 15.73 31.86 15.73
N SER A 294 14.44 32.15 15.95
CA SER A 294 13.86 32.17 17.31
C SER A 294 13.82 30.80 18.00
N VAL A 295 14.02 29.71 17.26
CA VAL A 295 13.92 28.33 17.77
C VAL A 295 15.13 27.47 17.44
N LEU A 296 16.22 28.07 16.93
CA LEU A 296 17.37 27.32 16.42
C LEU A 296 17.96 26.40 17.50
N ASP A 297 18.07 26.89 18.73
CA ASP A 297 18.66 26.19 19.88
C ASP A 297 17.60 25.62 20.84
N ILE A 298 16.34 25.54 20.42
CA ILE A 298 15.24 25.07 21.25
C ILE A 298 14.90 23.62 20.91
N ASP A 299 15.04 22.73 21.89
CA ASP A 299 14.70 21.31 21.71
C ASP A 299 13.34 20.92 22.32
N ASN A 300 12.85 21.68 23.30
CA ASN A 300 11.53 21.45 23.88
C ASN A 300 10.43 22.02 22.96
N PRO A 301 9.49 21.19 22.46
CA PRO A 301 8.48 21.65 21.52
C PRO A 301 7.56 22.76 22.09
N GLU A 302 7.17 22.67 23.35
CA GLU A 302 6.25 23.62 24.01
C GLU A 302 6.92 25.00 24.15
N ILE A 303 8.18 25.03 24.60
CA ILE A 303 8.97 26.26 24.66
C ILE A 303 9.09 26.88 23.26
N GLY A 304 9.36 26.04 22.25
CA GLY A 304 9.45 26.46 20.86
C GLY A 304 8.16 27.13 20.36
N TYR A 305 7.00 26.57 20.69
CA TYR A 305 5.70 27.15 20.33
C TYR A 305 5.48 28.54 20.95
N HIS A 306 5.81 28.72 22.23
CA HIS A 306 5.73 30.03 22.87
C HIS A 306 6.62 31.07 22.17
N MET A 307 7.88 30.72 21.88
CA MET A 307 8.82 31.59 21.17
C MET A 307 8.34 31.96 19.77
N LEU A 308 7.73 31.01 19.05
CA LEU A 308 7.15 31.27 17.72
C LEU A 308 5.99 32.26 17.80
N LYS A 309 5.10 32.12 18.79
CA LYS A 309 3.96 33.05 18.96
C LYS A 309 4.42 34.47 19.27
N GLU A 310 5.39 34.63 20.16
CA GLU A 310 5.96 35.94 20.48
C GLU A 310 6.63 36.58 19.26
N THR A 311 7.42 35.79 18.53
CA THR A 311 8.07 36.25 17.30
C THR A 311 7.06 36.67 16.24
N LEU A 312 5.98 35.89 16.04
CA LEU A 312 4.91 36.26 15.11
C LEU A 312 4.17 37.54 15.52
N LYS A 313 3.88 37.73 16.81
CA LYS A 313 3.26 38.97 17.33
C LYS A 313 4.13 40.18 17.01
N ARG A 314 5.44 40.09 17.29
CA ARG A 314 6.42 41.15 16.99
C ARG A 314 6.52 41.45 15.50
N LEU A 315 6.48 40.44 14.64
CA LEU A 315 6.53 40.66 13.19
C LEU A 315 5.26 41.32 12.64
N ARG A 316 4.10 41.05 13.25
CA ARG A 316 2.82 41.69 12.88
C ARG A 316 2.68 43.13 13.37
N SER A 317 3.42 43.54 14.41
CA SER A 317 3.41 44.92 14.89
C SER A 317 4.33 45.85 14.11
N VAL A 318 5.20 45.31 13.25
CA VAL A 318 6.23 46.06 12.50
C VAL A 318 5.89 46.16 11.00
N GLY A 319 4.93 45.39 10.50
CA GLY A 319 4.48 45.41 9.10
C GLY A 319 3.00 45.76 8.98
#